data_AF-A0A1X0IQ09-F1
#
_entry.id   AF-A0A1X0IQ09-F1
#
_cell.length_a   1.000
_cell.length_b   1.000
_cell.length_c   1.000
_cell.angle_alpha   90.00
_cell.angle_beta   90.00
_cell.angle_gamma   90.00
#
_symmetry.space_group_name_H-M   'P 1'
#
loop_
_entity.id
_entity.type
_entity.pdbx_description
1 polymer ?
#
loop_
_entity_poly.entity_id
_entity_poly.type
_entity_poly.pdbx_seq_one_letter_code
_entity_poly.pdbx_strand_id
1 'polypeptide(L)'
;MSPASAHGQPLAWNGRYQMTTYASQKAGTSPATRQKENDFGAVFTLTTACSGGACVATVVDGPAPSNPTIPQPTRYTWNGSEWATTYDWVWDCFLGDGYQKQWSPATSWAFYTPQPDGSLRGTWHTDIASGPCRGSVVMPVSAVPA
;
A
#
# COMPACT_ATOMS: atom_id res chain seq x y z
N MET A 1 21.60 -30.97 -9.59
CA MET A 1 20.15 -30.81 -9.32
C MET A 1 20.05 -29.98 -8.05
N SER A 2 19.76 -28.70 -8.17
CA SER A 2 19.52 -27.83 -7.01
C SER A 2 18.12 -28.11 -6.47
N PRO A 3 17.89 -28.10 -5.14
CA PRO A 3 16.55 -28.26 -4.62
C PRO A 3 15.73 -27.05 -5.05
N ALA A 4 14.60 -27.29 -5.72
CA ALA A 4 13.57 -26.29 -5.83
C ALA A 4 13.13 -25.97 -4.41
N SER A 5 13.43 -24.76 -3.92
CA SER A 5 12.82 -24.28 -2.69
C SER A 5 11.32 -24.33 -2.90
N ALA A 6 10.66 -25.29 -2.26
CA ALA A 6 9.22 -25.26 -2.06
C ALA A 6 8.92 -24.07 -1.14
N HIS A 7 8.99 -22.85 -1.69
CA HIS A 7 8.24 -21.74 -1.13
C HIS A 7 6.78 -22.16 -1.28
N GLY A 8 6.23 -22.70 -0.21
CA GLY A 8 4.82 -23.07 -0.16
C GLY A 8 3.98 -21.91 -0.70
N GLN A 9 2.95 -22.23 -1.48
CA GLN A 9 2.05 -21.21 -1.99
C GLN A 9 1.58 -20.34 -0.82
N PRO A 10 1.58 -19.00 -0.98
CA PRO A 10 1.14 -18.12 0.09
C PRO A 10 -0.28 -18.44 0.52
N LEU A 11 -0.62 -18.05 1.75
CA LEU A 11 -2.02 -17.90 2.11
C LEU A 11 -2.65 -16.88 1.14
N ALA A 12 -3.58 -17.37 0.32
CA ALA A 12 -4.23 -16.56 -0.69
C ALA A 12 -4.99 -15.39 -0.04
N TRP A 13 -4.75 -14.18 -0.53
CA TRP A 13 -5.45 -12.99 -0.05
C TRP A 13 -6.76 -12.84 -0.83
N ASN A 14 -7.80 -13.49 -0.32
CA ASN A 14 -9.12 -13.59 -0.95
C ASN A 14 -10.23 -13.12 -0.02
N GLY A 15 -11.22 -12.42 -0.57
CA GLY A 15 -12.41 -11.97 0.16
C GLY A 15 -12.42 -10.48 0.47
N ARG A 16 -13.32 -10.06 1.37
CA ARG A 16 -13.50 -8.67 1.76
C ARG A 16 -12.62 -8.32 2.94
N TYR A 17 -11.89 -7.21 2.85
CA TYR A 17 -11.02 -6.72 3.91
C TYR A 17 -11.24 -5.22 4.12
N GLN A 18 -11.39 -4.82 5.38
CA GLN A 18 -11.18 -3.44 5.81
C GLN A 18 -9.68 -3.18 5.77
N MET A 19 -9.24 -2.40 4.78
CA MET A 19 -7.86 -1.98 4.64
C MET A 19 -7.69 -0.60 5.25
N THR A 20 -6.74 -0.44 6.17
CA THR A 20 -6.50 0.79 6.90
C THR A 20 -5.04 1.22 6.74
N THR A 21 -4.84 2.50 6.47
CA THR A 21 -3.54 3.18 6.51
C THR A 21 -3.50 4.09 7.74
N TYR A 22 -2.52 3.87 8.60
CA TYR A 22 -2.41 4.56 9.89
C TYR A 22 -1.63 5.88 9.74
N ALA A 23 -2.25 6.88 9.11
CA ALA A 23 -1.62 8.18 8.87
C ALA A 23 -1.34 8.99 10.13
N SER A 24 -2.04 8.69 11.22
CA SER A 24 -1.72 9.24 12.53
C SER A 24 -0.33 8.81 13.05
N GLN A 25 0.23 7.73 12.49
CA GLN A 25 1.51 7.13 12.88
C GLN A 25 2.60 7.31 11.82
N LYS A 26 2.41 8.23 10.86
CA LYS A 26 3.37 8.43 9.79
C LYS A 26 4.73 8.91 10.30
N ALA A 27 5.78 8.38 9.70
CA ALA A 27 7.17 8.71 9.99
C ALA A 27 7.95 8.93 8.68
N GLY A 28 9.21 9.35 8.77
CA GLY A 28 10.09 9.54 7.61
C GLY A 28 10.77 10.90 7.60
N THR A 29 11.33 11.27 6.45
CA THR A 29 12.11 12.51 6.28
C THR A 29 11.32 13.66 5.67
N SER A 30 10.19 13.39 5.03
CA SER A 30 9.35 14.42 4.41
C SER A 30 8.72 15.34 5.47
N PRO A 31 8.62 16.66 5.22
CA PRO A 31 7.83 17.56 6.06
C PRO A 31 6.36 17.14 6.23
N ALA A 32 5.80 16.39 5.27
CA ALA A 32 4.44 15.85 5.34
C ALA A 32 4.20 14.95 6.57
N THR A 33 5.27 14.34 7.11
CA THR A 33 5.20 13.46 8.29
C THR A 33 4.84 14.22 9.57
N ARG A 34 5.07 15.54 9.61
CA ARG A 34 4.77 16.39 10.77
C ARG A 34 3.34 16.90 10.78
N GLN A 35 2.62 16.74 9.67
CA GLN A 35 1.24 17.20 9.55
C GLN A 35 0.30 16.21 10.23
N LYS A 36 -0.62 16.70 11.06
CA LYS A 36 -1.62 15.82 11.66
C LYS A 36 -2.57 15.30 10.59
N GLU A 37 -2.79 14.00 10.57
CA GLU A 37 -3.68 13.33 9.62
C GLU A 37 -4.39 12.18 10.32
N ASN A 38 -5.68 11.98 10.03
CA ASN A 38 -6.44 10.87 10.59
C ASN A 38 -6.13 9.60 9.81
N ASP A 39 -6.23 8.45 10.49
CA ASP A 39 -6.21 7.16 9.80
C ASP A 39 -7.37 7.08 8.81
N PHE A 40 -7.13 6.42 7.68
CA PHE A 40 -8.12 6.27 6.62
C PHE A 40 -8.12 4.84 6.11
N GLY A 41 -9.28 4.41 5.62
CA GLY A 41 -9.46 3.05 5.14
C GLY A 41 -10.81 2.85 4.49
N ALA A 42 -10.92 1.71 3.81
CA ALA A 42 -12.15 1.27 3.17
C ALA A 42 -12.18 -0.26 3.05
N VAL A 43 -13.36 -0.80 2.76
CA VAL A 43 -13.51 -2.22 2.45
C VAL A 43 -13.22 -2.45 0.97
N PHE A 44 -12.35 -3.41 0.69
CA PHE A 44 -12.02 -3.87 -0.66
C PHE A 44 -12.24 -5.37 -0.77
N THR A 45 -12.56 -5.85 -1.97
CA THR A 45 -12.58 -7.28 -2.28
C THR A 45 -11.34 -7.65 -3.08
N LEU A 46 -10.64 -8.69 -2.63
CA LEU A 46 -9.44 -9.21 -3.28
C LEU A 46 -9.65 -10.62 -3.82
N THR A 47 -8.97 -10.91 -4.92
CA THR A 47 -8.85 -12.25 -5.51
C THR A 47 -7.40 -12.54 -5.89
N THR A 48 -6.94 -13.73 -5.55
CA THR A 48 -5.59 -14.21 -5.79
C THR A 48 -5.59 -15.23 -6.92
N ALA A 49 -4.71 -15.02 -7.89
CA ALA A 49 -4.41 -16.00 -8.93
C ALA A 49 -2.93 -16.40 -8.85
N CYS A 50 -2.66 -17.70 -8.87
CA CYS A 50 -1.30 -18.25 -8.90
C CYS A 50 -1.06 -19.00 -10.21
N SER A 51 -0.02 -18.62 -10.94
CA SER A 51 0.39 -19.28 -12.18
C SER A 51 1.91 -19.22 -12.35
N GLY A 52 2.51 -20.30 -12.84
CA GLY A 52 3.96 -20.33 -13.15
C GLY A 52 4.88 -20.04 -11.95
N GLY A 53 4.44 -20.33 -10.72
CA GLY A 53 5.22 -20.05 -9.49
C GLY A 53 5.08 -18.61 -8.95
N ALA A 54 4.31 -17.75 -9.60
CA ALA A 54 3.97 -16.42 -9.12
C ALA A 54 2.52 -16.37 -8.65
N CYS A 55 2.25 -15.62 -7.58
CA CYS A 55 0.90 -15.37 -7.08
C CYS A 55 0.65 -13.86 -7.04
N VAL A 56 -0.52 -13.45 -7.54
CA VAL A 56 -0.95 -12.05 -7.59
C VAL A 56 -2.34 -11.91 -6.97
N ALA A 57 -2.45 -11.13 -5.90
CA ALA A 57 -3.71 -10.66 -5.34
C ALA A 57 -4.13 -9.35 -6.02
N THR A 58 -5.35 -9.29 -6.55
CA THR A 58 -5.89 -8.14 -7.28
C THR A 58 -7.11 -7.61 -6.55
N VAL A 59 -7.16 -6.30 -6.32
CA VAL A 59 -8.38 -5.61 -5.87
C VAL A 59 -9.38 -5.59 -7.02
N VAL A 60 -10.56 -6.18 -6.80
CA VAL A 60 -11.62 -6.32 -7.83
C VAL A 60 -12.89 -5.55 -7.50
N ASP A 61 -13.04 -5.08 -6.27
CA ASP A 61 -14.14 -4.23 -5.83
C ASP A 61 -13.72 -3.35 -4.65
N GLY A 62 -14.37 -2.20 -4.49
CA GLY A 62 -14.07 -1.16 -3.50
C GLY A 62 -14.06 0.26 -4.09
N PRO A 63 -13.92 1.30 -3.26
CA PRO A 63 -13.91 2.67 -3.74
C PRO A 63 -12.66 2.99 -4.56
N ALA A 64 -12.82 3.80 -5.61
CA ALA A 64 -11.68 4.32 -6.36
C ALA A 64 -10.85 5.29 -5.50
N PRO A 65 -9.52 5.37 -5.69
CA PRO A 65 -8.70 6.36 -5.01
C PRO A 65 -9.16 7.79 -5.33
N SER A 66 -9.13 8.67 -4.33
CA SER A 66 -9.41 10.10 -4.52
C SER A 66 -8.37 10.80 -5.41
N ASN A 67 -7.15 10.25 -5.45
CA ASN A 67 -6.09 10.70 -6.34
C ASN A 67 -6.11 9.86 -7.63
N PRO A 68 -6.51 10.45 -8.78
CA PRO A 68 -6.66 9.71 -10.03
C PRO A 68 -5.32 9.26 -10.65
N THR A 69 -4.19 9.72 -10.11
CA THR A 69 -2.86 9.30 -10.58
C THR A 69 -2.42 7.95 -10.02
N ILE A 70 -3.14 7.40 -9.03
CA ILE A 70 -2.88 6.08 -8.47
C ILE A 70 -3.37 5.02 -9.47
N PRO A 71 -2.50 4.10 -9.95
CA PRO A 71 -2.89 3.08 -10.90
C PRO A 71 -3.97 2.14 -10.38
N GLN A 72 -4.84 1.67 -11.29
CA GLN A 72 -5.91 0.72 -11.00
C GLN A 72 -5.93 -0.43 -12.04
N PRO A 73 -6.34 -1.65 -11.66
CA PRO A 73 -6.56 -2.09 -10.28
C PRO A 73 -5.24 -2.25 -9.52
N THR A 74 -5.28 -2.10 -8.19
CA THR A 74 -4.13 -2.38 -7.33
C THR A 74 -3.85 -3.88 -7.34
N ARG A 75 -2.57 -4.24 -7.59
CA ARG A 75 -2.09 -5.63 -7.62
C ARG A 75 -0.95 -5.81 -6.63
N TYR A 76 -1.04 -6.87 -5.84
CA TYR A 76 0.00 -7.28 -4.91
C TYR A 76 0.59 -8.61 -5.37
N THR A 77 1.90 -8.65 -5.56
CA THR A 77 2.63 -9.87 -5.91
C THR A 77 3.23 -10.47 -4.66
N TRP A 78 3.12 -11.79 -4.50
CA TRP A 78 3.81 -12.48 -3.42
C TRP A 78 5.32 -12.51 -3.67
N ASN A 79 6.10 -12.02 -2.71
CA ASN A 79 7.57 -11.96 -2.84
C ASN A 79 8.32 -13.10 -2.13
N GLY A 80 7.60 -14.03 -1.49
CA GLY A 80 8.17 -15.12 -0.69
C GLY A 80 7.84 -15.02 0.80
N SER A 81 7.55 -13.82 1.30
CA SER A 81 7.20 -13.57 2.72
C SER A 81 5.98 -12.65 2.90
N GLU A 82 5.70 -11.79 1.95
CA GLU A 82 4.64 -10.79 2.02
C GLU A 82 4.05 -10.46 0.65
N TRP A 83 2.86 -9.88 0.67
CA TRP A 83 2.19 -9.32 -0.50
C TRP A 83 2.69 -7.91 -0.75
N ALA A 84 3.33 -7.68 -1.90
CA ALA A 84 4.00 -6.43 -2.22
C ALA A 84 3.40 -5.75 -3.46
N THR A 85 3.25 -4.44 -3.42
CA THR A 85 2.91 -3.62 -4.59
C THR A 85 3.87 -2.43 -4.70
N THR A 86 4.09 -1.97 -5.93
CA THR A 86 4.88 -0.78 -6.25
C THR A 86 4.17 0.02 -7.32
N TYR A 87 4.12 1.34 -7.18
CA TYR A 87 3.50 2.20 -8.18
C TYR A 87 4.02 3.63 -8.10
N ASP A 88 4.09 4.26 -9.27
CA ASP A 88 4.31 5.70 -9.39
C ASP A 88 2.97 6.44 -9.38
N TRP A 89 2.98 7.61 -8.76
CA TRP A 89 1.82 8.50 -8.67
C TRP A 89 2.28 9.93 -8.40
N VAL A 90 1.34 10.83 -8.18
CA VAL A 90 1.63 12.23 -7.89
C VAL A 90 1.11 12.60 -6.51
N TRP A 91 2.04 12.84 -5.59
CA TRP A 91 1.78 13.25 -4.21
C TRP A 91 1.13 14.63 -4.14
N ASP A 92 0.01 14.73 -3.41
CA ASP A 92 -0.63 16.00 -3.06
C ASP A 92 0.05 16.57 -1.80
N CYS A 93 0.95 17.55 -1.98
CA CYS A 93 1.62 18.18 -0.86
C CYS A 93 0.71 19.22 -0.20
N PHE A 94 0.25 18.91 1.01
CA PHE A 94 -0.49 19.85 1.84
C PHE A 94 0.44 20.91 2.45
N LEU A 95 0.22 22.18 2.08
CA LEU A 95 1.00 23.33 2.53
C LEU A 95 0.32 24.15 3.62
N GLY A 96 -0.84 23.71 4.10
CA GLY A 96 -1.71 24.47 5.01
C GLY A 96 -2.92 25.07 4.28
N ASP A 97 -3.90 25.50 5.06
CA ASP A 97 -5.14 26.07 4.53
C ASP A 97 -4.86 27.37 3.75
N GLY A 98 -5.55 27.53 2.61
CA GLY A 98 -5.42 28.71 1.75
C GLY A 98 -4.23 28.69 0.78
N TYR A 99 -3.32 27.71 0.88
CA TYR A 99 -2.24 27.52 -0.09
C TYR A 99 -2.68 26.68 -1.28
N GLN A 100 -2.09 26.96 -2.45
CA GLN A 100 -2.30 26.14 -3.64
C GLN A 100 -1.72 24.73 -3.43
N LYS A 101 -2.42 23.71 -3.93
CA LYS A 101 -1.92 22.34 -3.93
C LYS A 101 -0.63 22.25 -4.71
N GLN A 102 0.38 21.61 -4.15
CA GLN A 102 1.60 21.32 -4.86
C GLN A 102 1.75 19.84 -5.12
N TRP A 103 1.78 19.49 -6.40
CA TRP A 103 1.90 18.13 -6.86
C TRP A 103 3.36 17.75 -7.05
N SER A 104 3.77 16.58 -6.57
CA SER A 104 5.15 16.10 -6.68
C SER A 104 5.17 14.63 -7.12
N PRO A 105 6.01 14.24 -8.09
CA PRO A 105 6.18 12.83 -8.44
C PRO A 105 6.60 12.01 -7.22
N ALA A 106 6.01 10.84 -7.06
CA ALA A 106 6.30 9.94 -5.96
C ALA A 106 6.20 8.47 -6.39
N THR A 107 6.98 7.64 -5.73
CA THR A 107 6.90 6.18 -5.86
C THR A 107 6.53 5.60 -4.51
N SER A 108 5.55 4.71 -4.50
CA SER A 108 5.11 4.03 -3.29
C SER A 108 5.30 2.53 -3.38
N TRP A 109 5.59 1.95 -2.23
CA TRP A 109 5.65 0.51 -1.99
C TRP A 109 4.75 0.17 -0.82
N ALA A 110 3.89 -0.84 -0.98
CA ALA A 110 3.08 -1.36 0.11
C ALA A 110 3.36 -2.84 0.31
N PHE A 111 3.49 -3.24 1.57
CA PHE A 111 3.81 -4.59 1.99
C PHE A 111 2.79 -5.06 3.03
N TYR A 112 2.28 -6.28 2.83
CA TYR A 112 1.31 -6.91 3.72
C TYR A 112 1.74 -8.35 4.04
N THR A 113 2.13 -8.57 5.29
CA THR A 113 2.45 -9.89 5.84
C THR A 113 1.20 -10.53 6.45
N PRO A 114 0.79 -11.73 5.99
CA PRO A 114 -0.29 -12.50 6.61
C PRO A 114 -0.03 -12.82 8.09
N GLN A 115 -1.07 -12.73 8.90
CA GLN A 115 -1.05 -13.06 10.33
C GLN A 115 -1.84 -14.35 10.61
N PRO A 116 -1.58 -15.06 11.72
CA PRO A 116 -2.32 -16.27 12.07
C PRO A 116 -3.83 -16.08 12.27
N ASP A 117 -4.26 -14.87 12.61
CA ASP A 117 -5.67 -14.50 12.81
C ASP A 117 -6.41 -14.16 11.50
N GLY A 118 -5.74 -14.32 10.35
CA GLY A 118 -6.29 -13.99 9.03
C GLY A 118 -6.21 -12.50 8.66
N SER A 119 -5.75 -11.64 9.57
CA SER A 119 -5.40 -10.26 9.21
C SER A 119 -4.09 -10.21 8.44
N LEU A 120 -3.82 -9.08 7.80
CA LEU A 120 -2.52 -8.74 7.27
C LEU A 120 -2.04 -7.43 7.90
N ARG A 121 -0.73 -7.32 8.11
CA ARG A 121 -0.09 -6.11 8.63
C ARG A 121 1.16 -5.79 7.83
N GLY A 122 1.52 -4.53 7.75
CA GLY A 122 2.80 -4.14 7.18
C GLY A 122 2.96 -2.65 7.06
N THR A 123 3.56 -2.20 5.96
CA THR A 123 3.93 -0.80 5.77
C THR A 123 3.59 -0.30 4.37
N TRP A 124 3.26 0.98 4.28
CA TRP A 124 3.23 1.76 3.06
C TRP A 124 4.34 2.80 3.12
N HIS A 125 5.35 2.64 2.28
CA HIS A 125 6.46 3.57 2.13
C HIS A 125 6.30 4.36 0.85
N THR A 126 6.60 5.65 0.89
CA THR A 126 6.55 6.53 -0.26
C THR A 126 7.76 7.45 -0.27
N ASP A 127 8.41 7.51 -1.43
CA ASP A 127 9.45 8.50 -1.70
C ASP A 127 8.89 9.60 -2.61
N ILE A 128 8.97 10.84 -2.12
CA ILE A 128 8.51 12.03 -2.82
C ILE A 128 9.74 12.69 -3.44
N ALA A 129 9.81 12.71 -4.77
CA ALA A 129 11.03 13.02 -5.50
C ALA A 129 11.47 14.50 -5.40
N SER A 130 10.51 15.42 -5.32
CA SER A 130 10.77 16.84 -5.45
C SER A 130 9.77 17.70 -4.66
N GLY A 131 9.99 19.03 -4.68
CA GLY A 131 9.08 19.99 -4.09
C GLY A 131 9.18 20.09 -2.56
N PRO A 132 8.26 20.84 -1.93
CA PRO A 132 8.30 21.12 -0.50
C PRO A 132 8.00 19.90 0.38
N CYS A 133 7.31 18.89 -0.15
CA CYS A 133 7.13 17.61 0.53
C CYS A 133 8.23 16.58 0.22
N ARG A 134 9.31 16.95 -0.48
CA ARG A 134 10.40 16.02 -0.80
C ARG A 134 10.88 15.27 0.44
N GLY A 135 11.15 13.98 0.27
CA GLY A 135 11.59 13.08 1.34
C GLY A 135 10.73 11.82 1.36
N SER A 136 10.85 11.06 2.44
CA SER A 136 10.14 9.81 2.62
C SER A 136 8.98 9.93 3.60
N VAL A 137 7.92 9.16 3.36
CA VAL A 137 6.79 8.94 4.26
C VAL A 137 6.64 7.42 4.45
N VAL A 138 6.48 6.96 5.68
CA VAL A 138 6.19 5.57 6.01
C VAL A 138 4.98 5.54 6.94
N MET A 139 3.98 4.74 6.59
CA MET A 139 2.78 4.53 7.39
C MET A 139 2.58 3.04 7.64
N PRO A 140 2.21 2.63 8.87
CA PRO A 140 1.71 1.28 9.08
C PRO A 140 0.43 1.06 8.27
N VAL A 141 0.22 -0.18 7.83
CA VAL A 141 -1.03 -0.59 7.19
C VAL A 141 -1.55 -1.90 7.78
N SER A 142 -2.86 -2.09 7.72
CA SER A 142 -3.51 -3.35 8.04
C SER A 142 -4.59 -3.69 7.03
N ALA A 143 -4.90 -4.98 6.93
CA ALA A 143 -6.08 -5.49 6.25
C ALA A 143 -6.73 -6.52 7.16
N VAL A 144 -7.96 -6.26 7.60
CA VAL A 144 -8.71 -7.15 8.50
C VAL A 144 -9.93 -7.68 7.76
N PRO A 145 -10.24 -8.98 7.81
CA PRO A 145 -11.46 -9.52 7.21
C PRO A 145 -12.70 -8.72 7.62
N ALA A 146 -13.60 -8.43 6.66
CA ALA A 146 -14.78 -7.57 6.82
C ALA A 146 -16.11 -8.30 6.64
#